data_AF-T2IFH5-F1
#
_entry.id   AF-T2IFH5-F1
#
_cell.length_a   1.000
_cell.length_b   1.000
_cell.length_c   1.000
_cell.angle_alpha   90.00
_cell.angle_beta   90.00
_cell.angle_gamma   90.00
#
_symmetry.space_group_name_H-M   'P 1'
#
loop_
_entity.id
_entity.type
_entity.pdbx_description
1 polymer ?
#
loop_
_entity_poly.entity_id
_entity_poly.type
_entity_poly.pdbx_seq_one_letter_code
_entity_poly.pdbx_strand_id
1 'polypeptide(L)'
;MYIDDRWLYDLETDLPPIKEYDLASQGAKKIREGTDITLVGNSHGTHLCMEAAKQLESQNIQCEVIDLRILNPLRIDVLFDSLKRTRNLCVMDEDWRNCGMAGEIIASVIESCPMGTLLTSPLRLTLPDAPAPTSKSLEQIYYLKVEEICQKIKMLLDCV
;
A
#
# COMPACT_ATOMS: atom_id res chain seq x y z
N MET A 1 16.54 0.08 -12.34
CA MET A 1 15.73 -1.12 -12.63
C MET A 1 14.29 -0.67 -12.76
N TYR A 2 13.57 -1.18 -13.76
CA TYR A 2 12.13 -1.01 -13.89
C TYR A 2 11.47 -2.35 -13.55
N ILE A 3 10.38 -2.32 -12.81
CA ILE A 3 9.63 -3.49 -12.36
C ILE A 3 8.18 -3.22 -12.72
N ASP A 4 7.58 -4.10 -13.49
CA ASP A 4 6.16 -4.15 -13.81
C ASP A 4 5.51 -5.40 -13.22
N ASP A 5 4.18 -5.38 -13.16
CA ASP A 5 3.40 -6.52 -12.68
C ASP A 5 2.41 -6.98 -13.75
N ARG A 6 2.50 -8.27 -14.05
CA ARG A 6 1.66 -8.93 -15.06
C ARG A 6 0.16 -8.86 -14.75
N TRP A 7 -0.24 -8.70 -13.49
CA TRP A 7 -1.64 -8.61 -13.09
C TRP A 7 -2.27 -7.29 -13.56
N LEU A 8 -1.45 -6.30 -13.92
CA LEU A 8 -1.90 -5.00 -14.39
C LEU A 8 -1.98 -4.90 -15.93
N TYR A 9 -1.53 -5.90 -16.69
CA TYR A 9 -1.42 -5.79 -18.16
C TYR A 9 -2.76 -5.66 -18.88
N ASP A 10 -3.81 -6.27 -18.33
CA ASP A 10 -5.16 -6.22 -18.91
C ASP A 10 -5.95 -4.98 -18.42
N LEU A 11 -5.36 -4.14 -17.57
CA LEU A 11 -6.01 -2.92 -17.10
C LEU A 11 -5.85 -1.79 -18.13
N GLU A 12 -6.98 -1.26 -18.56
CA GLU A 12 -7.05 -0.12 -19.47
C GLU A 12 -7.48 1.14 -18.73
N THR A 13 -6.93 2.28 -19.14
CA THR A 13 -7.30 3.60 -18.64
C THR A 13 -7.05 4.66 -19.69
N ASP A 14 -7.82 5.74 -19.65
CA ASP A 14 -7.59 6.90 -20.52
C ASP A 14 -6.30 7.62 -20.10
N LEU A 15 -5.32 7.63 -20.99
CA LEU A 15 -4.05 8.31 -20.75
C LEU A 15 -4.12 9.77 -21.20
N PRO A 16 -3.56 10.71 -20.41
CA PRO A 16 -3.33 12.06 -20.88
C PRO A 16 -2.30 12.06 -22.03
N PRO A 17 -2.15 13.18 -22.76
CA PRO A 17 -1.10 13.32 -23.77
C PRO A 17 0.28 12.94 -23.24
N ILE A 18 1.11 12.35 -24.11
CA ILE A 18 2.47 11.91 -23.78
C ILE A 18 3.27 13.08 -23.21
N LYS A 19 3.84 12.86 -22.03
CA LYS A 19 4.71 13.81 -21.35
C LYS A 19 5.94 13.08 -20.83
N GLU A 20 7.11 13.63 -21.11
CA GLU A 20 8.35 13.17 -20.51
C GLU A 20 8.45 13.68 -19.06
N TYR A 21 8.92 12.80 -18.17
CA TYR A 21 9.13 13.11 -16.76
C TYR A 21 10.58 12.88 -16.40
N ASP A 22 11.18 13.83 -15.69
CA ASP A 22 12.45 13.61 -15.00
C ASP A 22 12.20 12.73 -13.76
N LEU A 23 12.68 11.49 -13.80
CA LEU A 23 12.53 10.53 -12.70
C LEU A 23 13.13 11.03 -11.38
N ALA A 24 14.17 11.88 -11.41
CA ALA A 24 14.77 12.42 -10.18
C ALA A 24 13.82 13.36 -9.41
N SER A 25 12.89 13.99 -10.15
CA SER A 25 11.82 14.85 -9.62
C SER A 25 10.58 14.08 -9.19
N GLN A 26 10.48 12.79 -9.54
CA GLN A 26 9.34 11.95 -9.18
C GLN A 26 9.54 11.32 -7.79
N GLY A 27 8.46 10.76 -7.27
CA GLY A 27 8.45 10.06 -5.99
C GLY A 27 7.07 9.49 -5.72
N ALA A 28 6.83 9.13 -4.45
CA ALA A 28 5.54 8.67 -3.99
C ALA A 28 4.44 9.69 -4.32
N LYS A 29 3.24 9.19 -4.61
CA LYS A 29 2.10 10.01 -4.99
C LYS A 29 0.88 9.56 -4.22
N LYS A 30 0.23 10.50 -3.53
CA LYS A 30 -1.13 10.31 -3.04
C LYS A 30 -2.09 10.29 -4.22
N ILE A 31 -2.82 9.18 -4.37
CA ILE A 31 -3.76 8.95 -5.48
C ILE A 31 -5.22 8.92 -5.00
N ARG A 32 -5.45 8.84 -3.68
CA ARG A 32 -6.76 9.00 -3.03
C ARG A 32 -6.58 9.72 -1.70
N GLU A 33 -7.43 10.70 -1.40
CA GLU A 33 -7.47 11.34 -0.07
C GLU A 33 -8.24 10.47 0.93
N GLY A 34 -7.86 10.54 2.20
CA GLY A 34 -8.61 9.94 3.30
C GLY A 34 -8.12 10.43 4.66
N THR A 35 -8.84 10.07 5.71
CA THR A 35 -8.62 10.61 7.07
C THR A 35 -8.42 9.54 8.13
N ASP A 36 -8.71 8.28 7.84
CA ASP A 36 -8.79 7.25 8.89
C ASP A 36 -7.59 6.32 8.88
N ILE A 37 -7.03 6.05 7.70
CA ILE A 37 -5.84 5.20 7.52
C ILE A 37 -5.11 5.55 6.23
N THR A 38 -3.78 5.51 6.27
CA THR A 38 -2.93 5.56 5.08
C THR A 38 -2.62 4.15 4.61
N LEU A 39 -3.03 3.83 3.38
CA LEU A 39 -2.65 2.63 2.65
C LEU A 39 -1.48 2.97 1.71
N VAL A 40 -0.40 2.22 1.83
CA VAL A 40 0.78 2.39 0.97
C VAL A 40 1.01 1.11 0.20
N GLY A 41 1.20 1.22 -1.12
CA GLY A 41 1.59 0.09 -1.95
C GLY A 41 2.45 0.54 -3.13
N ASN A 42 2.91 -0.44 -3.89
CA ASN A 42 3.48 -0.26 -5.23
C ASN A 42 2.79 -1.24 -6.19
N SER A 43 2.90 -0.98 -7.49
CA SER A 43 2.45 -1.91 -8.54
C SER A 43 1.01 -2.43 -8.32
N HIS A 44 0.77 -3.74 -8.40
CA HIS A 44 -0.55 -4.33 -8.20
C HIS A 44 -1.07 -4.16 -6.76
N GLY A 45 -0.19 -4.07 -5.77
CA GLY A 45 -0.54 -3.76 -4.38
C GLY A 45 -1.23 -2.41 -4.25
N THR A 46 -0.80 -1.40 -5.01
CA THR A 46 -1.50 -0.10 -5.09
C THR A 46 -2.91 -0.26 -5.65
N HIS A 47 -3.10 -1.10 -6.66
CA HIS A 47 -4.42 -1.40 -7.22
C HIS A 47 -5.33 -2.06 -6.18
N LEU A 48 -4.82 -3.07 -5.44
CA LEU A 48 -5.54 -3.69 -4.33
C LEU A 48 -5.90 -2.70 -3.22
N CYS A 49 -5.02 -1.75 -2.89
CA CYS A 49 -5.32 -0.68 -1.94
C CYS A 49 -6.46 0.23 -2.43
N MET A 50 -6.50 0.57 -3.71
CA MET A 50 -7.57 1.38 -4.28
C MET A 50 -8.92 0.67 -4.25
N GLU A 51 -8.96 -0.62 -4.61
CA GLU A 51 -10.19 -1.42 -4.53
C GLU A 51 -10.66 -1.58 -3.07
N ALA A 52 -9.74 -1.84 -2.14
CA ALA A 52 -10.07 -1.90 -0.71
C ALA A 52 -10.61 -0.56 -0.19
N ALA A 53 -9.98 0.56 -0.55
CA ALA A 53 -10.43 1.90 -0.16
C ALA A 53 -11.85 2.19 -0.67
N LYS A 54 -12.16 1.81 -1.91
CA LYS A 54 -13.50 1.96 -2.50
C LYS A 54 -14.54 1.09 -1.77
N GLN A 55 -14.20 -0.14 -1.40
CA GLN A 55 -15.12 -1.00 -0.63
C GLN A 55 -15.34 -0.48 0.79
N LEU A 56 -14.29 0.01 1.45
CA LEU A 56 -14.33 0.53 2.82
C LEU A 56 -15.08 1.87 2.94
N GLU A 57 -15.10 2.67 1.88
CA GLU A 57 -15.87 3.92 1.83
C GLU A 57 -17.36 3.69 2.07
N SER A 58 -17.93 2.60 1.55
CA SER A 58 -19.34 2.21 1.81
C SER A 58 -19.64 1.92 3.29
N GLN A 59 -18.60 1.80 4.11
CA GLN A 59 -18.66 1.52 5.54
C GLN A 59 -18.12 2.70 6.36
N ASN A 60 -18.06 3.89 5.75
CA ASN A 60 -17.60 5.15 6.35
C ASN A 60 -16.13 5.12 6.81
N ILE A 61 -15.29 4.29 6.20
CA ILE A 61 -13.84 4.29 6.45
C ILE A 61 -13.15 4.95 5.25
N GLN A 62 -12.50 6.08 5.50
CA GLN A 62 -11.83 6.92 4.52
C GLN A 62 -10.34 6.60 4.46
N CYS A 63 -9.95 5.80 3.47
CA CYS A 63 -8.57 5.40 3.25
C CYS A 63 -7.81 6.39 2.34
N GLU A 64 -6.75 7.00 2.84
CA GLU A 64 -5.77 7.68 2.00
C GLU A 64 -4.92 6.62 1.28
N VAL A 65 -4.72 6.73 -0.03
CA VAL A 65 -3.92 5.75 -0.80
C VAL A 65 -2.71 6.45 -1.41
N ILE A 66 -1.53 5.89 -1.14
CA ILE A 66 -0.24 6.34 -1.65
C ILE A 66 0.37 5.24 -2.51
N ASP A 67 0.69 5.60 -3.75
CA ASP A 67 1.53 4.81 -4.66
C ASP A 67 2.99 5.24 -4.49
N LEU A 68 3.87 4.29 -4.16
CA LEU A 68 5.30 4.58 -3.96
C LEU A 68 6.01 5.02 -5.23
N ARG A 69 5.69 4.42 -6.38
CA ARG A 69 6.30 4.64 -7.72
C ARG A 69 7.82 4.40 -7.82
N ILE A 70 8.63 4.94 -6.91
CA ILE A 70 10.09 4.84 -6.84
C ILE A 70 10.47 4.20 -5.51
N LEU A 71 11.08 3.00 -5.58
CA LEU A 71 11.48 2.24 -4.40
C LEU A 71 12.91 2.57 -3.93
N ASN A 72 13.77 3.04 -4.84
CA ASN A 72 15.14 3.43 -4.50
C ASN A 72 15.60 4.65 -5.33
N PRO A 73 15.95 5.78 -4.69
CA PRO A 73 15.87 6.04 -3.25
C PRO A 73 14.42 6.10 -2.76
N LEU A 74 14.12 5.44 -1.63
CA LEU A 74 12.81 5.53 -0.99
C LEU A 74 12.65 6.93 -0.38
N ARG A 75 11.60 7.65 -0.79
CA ARG A 75 11.23 8.96 -0.23
C ARG A 75 9.89 8.84 0.49
N ILE A 76 9.87 9.17 1.78
CA ILE A 76 8.71 8.99 2.67
C ILE A 76 8.03 10.30 3.10
N ASP A 77 8.38 11.43 2.48
CA ASP A 77 7.82 12.75 2.76
C ASP A 77 6.28 12.76 2.61
N VAL A 78 5.77 12.18 1.52
CA VAL A 78 4.33 12.06 1.28
C VAL A 78 3.65 11.17 2.31
N LEU A 79 4.31 10.11 2.77
CA LEU A 79 3.79 9.23 3.83
C LEU A 79 3.74 9.98 5.16
N PHE A 80 4.78 10.73 5.49
CA PHE A 80 4.82 11.51 6.73
C PHE A 80 3.69 12.53 6.81
N ASP A 81 3.47 13.30 5.74
CA ASP A 81 2.39 14.28 5.68
C ASP A 81 1.00 13.64 5.77
N SER A 82 0.85 12.45 5.18
CA SER A 82 -0.36 11.63 5.30
C SER A 82 -0.63 11.20 6.74
N LEU A 83 0.39 10.64 7.41
CA LEU A 83 0.28 10.08 8.76
C LEU A 83 0.03 11.12 9.84
N LYS A 84 0.38 12.39 9.62
CA LYS A 84 -0.04 13.50 10.50
C LYS A 84 -1.56 13.60 10.63
N ARG A 85 -2.31 13.21 9.59
CA ARG A 85 -3.77 13.28 9.52
C ARG A 85 -4.41 11.94 9.87
N THR A 86 -3.98 10.87 9.20
CA THR A 86 -4.62 9.56 9.30
C THR A 86 -4.25 8.79 10.56
N ARG A 87 -3.01 8.96 11.03
CA ARG A 87 -2.45 8.34 12.23
C ARG A 87 -2.50 6.80 12.28
N ASN A 88 -2.90 6.14 11.21
CA ASN A 88 -2.89 4.69 11.07
C ASN A 88 -2.22 4.32 9.74
N LEU A 89 -1.41 3.27 9.75
CA LEU A 89 -0.63 2.85 8.57
C LEU A 89 -0.93 1.40 8.24
N CYS A 90 -1.25 1.14 6.97
CA CYS A 90 -1.25 -0.19 6.38
C CYS A 90 -0.31 -0.20 5.17
N VAL A 91 0.65 -1.12 5.16
CA VAL A 91 1.58 -1.29 4.04
C VAL A 91 1.27 -2.59 3.32
N MET A 92 0.96 -2.46 2.03
CA MET A 92 0.79 -3.56 1.09
C MET A 92 2.12 -3.87 0.42
N ASP A 93 2.52 -5.13 0.47
CA ASP A 93 3.73 -5.62 -0.15
C ASP A 93 3.47 -7.03 -0.66
N GLU A 94 3.45 -7.21 -1.97
CA GLU A 94 3.10 -8.48 -2.61
C GLU A 94 4.28 -9.44 -2.70
N ASP A 95 5.24 -9.29 -1.80
CA ASP A 95 6.33 -10.22 -1.57
C ASP A 95 6.19 -10.86 -0.17
N TRP A 96 7.16 -11.69 0.18
CA TRP A 96 7.29 -12.27 1.50
C TRP A 96 7.54 -11.21 2.56
N ARG A 97 7.17 -11.58 3.78
CA ARG A 97 7.26 -10.70 4.95
C ARG A 97 8.68 -10.29 5.31
N ASN A 98 9.63 -11.22 5.21
CA ASN A 98 10.99 -10.98 5.71
C ASN A 98 11.83 -10.32 4.63
N CYS A 99 12.56 -9.26 5.01
CA CYS A 99 13.39 -8.46 4.09
C CYS A 99 12.61 -7.84 2.91
N GLY A 100 11.28 -7.76 3.00
CA GLY A 100 10.43 -7.12 2.00
C GLY A 100 10.29 -5.61 2.19
N MET A 101 9.71 -4.95 1.19
CA MET A 101 9.50 -3.49 1.14
C MET A 101 8.69 -2.96 2.32
N ALA A 102 7.69 -3.71 2.79
CA ALA A 102 6.89 -3.28 3.92
C ALA A 102 7.71 -3.16 5.21
N GLY A 103 8.78 -3.96 5.37
CA GLY A 103 9.70 -3.81 6.49
C GLY A 103 10.44 -2.48 6.45
N GLU A 104 11.00 -2.15 5.27
CA GLU A 104 11.76 -0.92 5.05
C GLU A 104 10.89 0.34 5.21
N ILE A 105 9.66 0.32 4.69
CA ILE A 105 8.72 1.43 4.81
C ILE A 105 8.35 1.67 6.27
N ILE A 106 8.04 0.61 7.03
CA ILE A 106 7.68 0.73 8.43
C ILE A 106 8.89 1.25 9.24
N ALA A 107 10.09 0.71 9.02
CA ALA A 107 11.29 1.19 9.68
C ALA A 107 11.54 2.68 9.39
N SER A 108 11.51 3.07 8.11
CA SER A 108 11.69 4.47 7.68
C SER A 108 10.68 5.42 8.34
N VAL A 109 9.40 5.01 8.40
CA VAL A 109 8.34 5.78 9.05
C VAL A 109 8.61 5.93 10.54
N ILE A 110 8.95 4.86 11.24
CA ILE A 110 9.19 4.89 12.69
C ILE A 110 10.44 5.70 13.04
N GLU A 111 11.49 5.64 12.21
CA GLU A 111 12.72 6.40 12.41
C GLU A 111 12.54 7.90 12.14
N SER A 112 11.67 8.26 11.21
CA SER A 112 11.51 9.66 10.75
C SER A 112 10.33 10.40 11.36
N CYS A 113 9.29 9.69 11.82
CA CYS A 113 8.11 10.31 12.41
C CYS A 113 8.30 10.60 13.91
N PRO A 114 7.74 11.71 14.44
CA PRO A 114 7.68 11.93 15.87
C PRO A 114 6.98 10.78 16.59
N MET A 115 7.46 10.45 17.79
CA MET A 115 6.83 9.46 18.65
C MET A 115 5.37 9.82 18.92
N GLY A 116 4.46 8.83 18.84
CA GLY A 116 3.02 9.04 19.03
C GLY A 116 2.25 9.52 17.80
N THR A 117 2.91 9.64 16.63
CA THR A 117 2.23 9.92 15.35
C THR A 117 1.16 8.87 15.06
N LEU A 118 1.51 7.59 15.20
CA LEU A 118 0.60 6.47 14.97
C LEU A 118 -0.24 6.16 16.22
N LEU A 119 -1.54 5.91 16.01
CA LEU A 119 -2.49 5.46 17.05
C LEU A 119 -2.42 3.94 17.27
N THR A 120 -2.18 3.18 16.20
CA THR A 120 -2.01 1.73 16.25
C THR A 120 -0.64 1.31 15.73
N SER A 121 -0.24 0.08 16.02
CA SER A 121 0.88 -0.56 15.32
C SER A 121 0.60 -0.60 13.80
N PRO A 122 1.60 -0.34 12.94
CA PRO A 122 1.44 -0.50 11.50
C PRO A 122 0.96 -1.91 11.12
N LEU A 123 -0.06 -1.96 10.27
CA LEU A 123 -0.50 -3.20 9.65
C LEU A 123 0.37 -3.49 8.43
N ARG A 124 0.88 -4.72 8.35
CA ARG A 124 1.63 -5.20 7.19
C ARG A 124 0.85 -6.33 6.53
N LEU A 125 0.58 -6.17 5.24
CA LEU A 125 -0.09 -7.14 4.39
C LEU A 125 0.92 -7.67 3.37
N THR A 126 1.31 -8.93 3.56
CA THR A 126 2.32 -9.61 2.74
C THR A 126 1.85 -11.00 2.35
N LEU A 127 2.51 -11.60 1.37
CA LEU A 127 2.29 -13.00 1.02
C LEU A 127 2.78 -13.94 2.14
N PRO A 128 2.23 -15.17 2.21
CA PRO A 128 2.77 -16.23 3.06
C PRO A 128 4.25 -16.50 2.75
N ASP A 129 5.04 -16.86 3.77
CA ASP A 129 6.46 -17.21 3.66
C ASP A 129 6.62 -18.61 3.01
N ALA A 130 6.27 -18.68 1.73
CA ALA A 130 6.27 -19.88 0.91
C ALA A 130 6.38 -19.52 -0.59
N PRO A 131 6.99 -20.39 -1.41
CA PRO A 131 6.94 -20.24 -2.87
C PRO A 131 5.52 -20.17 -3.42
N ALA A 132 5.33 -19.37 -4.46
CA ALA A 132 4.04 -19.29 -5.15
C ALA A 132 3.61 -20.69 -5.63
N PRO A 133 2.41 -21.15 -5.24
CA PRO A 133 1.95 -22.48 -5.62
C PRO A 133 1.44 -22.51 -7.06
N THR A 134 1.45 -23.69 -7.69
CA THR A 134 0.88 -23.90 -9.03
C THR A 134 -0.55 -24.45 -9.01
N SER A 135 -1.00 -24.94 -7.84
CA SER A 135 -2.37 -25.44 -7.68
C SER A 135 -3.32 -24.27 -7.44
N LYS A 136 -4.40 -24.21 -8.23
CA LYS A 136 -5.46 -23.20 -8.08
C LYS A 136 -6.02 -23.12 -6.65
N SER A 137 -6.17 -24.25 -5.96
CA SER A 137 -6.67 -24.25 -4.57
C SER A 137 -5.71 -23.59 -3.59
N LEU A 138 -4.40 -23.68 -3.86
CA LEU A 138 -3.37 -23.09 -3.02
C LEU A 138 -3.15 -21.61 -3.39
N GLU A 139 -3.25 -21.25 -4.67
CA GLU A 139 -3.19 -19.84 -5.10
C GLU A 139 -4.29 -19.00 -4.43
N GLN A 140 -5.49 -19.57 -4.26
CA GLN A 140 -6.61 -18.92 -3.58
C GLN A 140 -6.35 -18.55 -2.12
N ILE A 141 -5.40 -19.19 -1.44
CA ILE A 141 -5.03 -18.87 -0.06
C ILE A 141 -3.67 -18.17 0.02
N TYR A 142 -2.97 -18.06 -1.11
CA TYR A 142 -1.64 -17.47 -1.20
C TYR A 142 -1.71 -15.97 -1.47
N TYR A 143 -2.45 -15.57 -2.49
CA TYR A 143 -2.59 -14.16 -2.86
C TYR A 143 -3.64 -13.45 -2.00
N LEU A 144 -3.33 -12.19 -1.66
CA LEU A 144 -4.21 -11.34 -0.88
C LEU A 144 -5.46 -10.98 -1.68
N LYS A 145 -6.62 -11.02 -1.03
CA LYS A 145 -7.90 -10.59 -1.61
C LYS A 145 -8.37 -9.29 -0.99
N VAL A 146 -9.08 -8.49 -1.78
CA VAL A 146 -9.62 -7.20 -1.34
C VAL A 146 -10.48 -7.34 -0.08
N GLU A 147 -11.27 -8.40 0.02
CA GLU A 147 -12.13 -8.66 1.19
C GLU A 147 -11.31 -8.90 2.47
N GLU A 148 -10.21 -9.64 2.36
CA GLU A 148 -9.30 -9.92 3.48
C GLU A 148 -8.55 -8.66 3.92
N ILE A 149 -8.15 -7.83 2.95
CA ILE A 149 -7.52 -6.52 3.19
C ILE A 149 -8.49 -5.61 3.97
N CYS A 150 -9.73 -5.48 3.48
CA CYS A 150 -10.79 -4.72 4.14
C CYS A 150 -11.05 -5.20 5.57
N GLN A 151 -11.10 -6.53 5.78
CA GLN A 151 -11.32 -7.09 7.11
C GLN A 151 -10.18 -6.73 8.07
N LYS A 152 -8.93 -6.88 7.64
CA LYS A 152 -7.77 -6.56 8.49
C LYS A 152 -7.67 -5.07 8.83
N ILE A 153 -8.00 -4.20 7.88
CA ILE A 153 -8.06 -2.74 8.12
C ILE A 153 -9.10 -2.40 9.19
N LYS A 154 -10.32 -2.97 9.10
CA LYS A 154 -11.34 -2.74 10.13
C LYS A 154 -10.90 -3.21 11.50
N MET A 155 -10.37 -4.42 11.60
CA MET A 155 -9.87 -4.97 12.86
C MET A 155 -8.79 -4.09 13.48
N LEU A 156 -7.94 -3.47 12.66
CA LEU A 156 -6.95 -2.50 13.13
C LEU A 156 -7.61 -1.25 13.73
N LEU A 157 -8.59 -0.68 13.03
CA LEU A 157 -9.27 0.55 13.41
C LEU A 157 -10.22 0.37 14.61
N ASP A 158 -10.78 -0.82 14.79
CA ASP A 158 -11.63 -1.16 15.95
C ASP A 158 -10.85 -1.23 17.28
N CYS A 159 -9.51 -1.22 17.23
CA CYS A 159 -8.63 -1.26 18.39
C CYS A 159 -8.28 0.14 18.96
N VAL A 160 -8.77 1.22 18.32
CA VAL A 160 -8.58 2.63 18.70
C VAL A 160 -9.77 3.12 19.50
#